data_AF-A0A7J6UG47-F1
#
_entry.id   AF-A0A7J6UG47-F1
#
_cell.length_a   1.000
_cell.length_b   1.000
_cell.length_c   1.000
_cell.angle_alpha   90.00
_cell.angle_beta   90.00
_cell.angle_gamma   90.00
#
_symmetry.space_group_name_H-M   'P 1'
#
loop_
_entity.id
_entity.type
_entity.pdbx_description
1 polymer ?
#
loop_
_entity_poly.entity_id
_entity_poly.type
_entity_poly.pdbx_seq_one_letter_code
_entity_poly.pdbx_strand_id
1 'polypeptide(L)'
;MNRNSLTPRLLVMSLLLIPLSSVELPLVQQPGSAVVIIADSEGQQVRIGDAFRRHRGFIMKTGLPAKALVRLSKCFRGVAEESGVVEHLEITGIQVVHTGVAACPATEDDICRLVESIARGLPRRDVIGAIIDTGITTEHPEFHGKLLEGYDASGEADNSVQDRAGHGTKVAGVMAANINDGLGIAGVADKVKIRPVKVTQRNYSTFGDAQLARGWEAALNFQDIDMIVYAAGGDHTPDKEALFMRLLTKTVEKGVIVLTGSKNSDEVSTEAELALPCSLANQFPGVLCAAATKATDPNVLAYAASRHASFGLLGTGVWSPTHERENGEWVYRDPSGSSMATAAAAGVVAL
;
A
#
# COMPACT_ATOMS: atom_id res chain seq x y z
N MET A 1 -23.55 -29.37 30.91
CA MET A 1 -23.88 -29.32 29.46
C MET A 1 -23.27 -28.04 28.89
N ASN A 2 -22.14 -28.20 28.20
CA ASN A 2 -21.37 -27.13 27.55
C ASN A 2 -22.12 -26.62 26.32
N ARG A 3 -22.29 -25.30 26.21
CA ARG A 3 -22.49 -24.63 24.92
C ARG A 3 -21.23 -23.82 24.63
N ASN A 4 -20.40 -24.35 23.73
CA ASN A 4 -19.31 -23.63 23.10
C ASN A 4 -19.89 -22.50 22.24
N SER A 5 -19.79 -21.25 22.70
CA SER A 5 -19.90 -20.08 21.83
C SER A 5 -18.54 -19.88 21.17
N LEU A 6 -18.42 -20.28 19.90
CA LEU A 6 -17.31 -19.88 19.04
C LEU A 6 -17.43 -18.37 18.79
N THR A 7 -16.59 -17.60 19.46
CA THR A 7 -16.33 -16.20 19.14
C THR A 7 -15.61 -16.12 17.78
N PRO A 8 -16.03 -15.24 16.86
CA PRO A 8 -15.24 -14.97 15.67
C PRO A 8 -13.93 -14.30 16.11
N ARG A 9 -12.80 -14.98 15.84
CA ARG A 9 -11.46 -14.42 16.05
C ARG A 9 -11.24 -13.34 15.01
N LEU A 10 -11.32 -12.09 15.46
CA LEU A 10 -10.84 -10.92 14.74
C LEU A 10 -9.33 -11.09 14.51
N LEU A 11 -8.91 -11.24 13.25
CA LEU A 11 -7.49 -11.27 12.90
C LEU A 11 -6.97 -9.83 13.04
N VAL A 12 -6.10 -9.62 14.02
CA VAL A 12 -5.41 -8.35 14.25
C VAL A 12 -4.22 -8.32 13.30
N MET A 13 -4.21 -7.40 12.33
CA MET A 13 -3.02 -7.12 11.54
C MET A 13 -2.08 -6.27 12.41
N SER A 14 -1.08 -6.93 12.98
CA SER A 14 -0.04 -6.32 13.80
C SER A 14 1.04 -5.73 12.89
N LEU A 15 1.20 -4.40 12.89
CA LEU A 15 2.43 -3.77 12.42
C LEU A 15 3.48 -3.97 13.54
N LEU A 16 4.38 -4.93 13.36
CA LEU A 16 5.44 -5.23 14.32
C LEU A 16 6.62 -4.25 14.09
N LEU A 17 6.90 -3.39 15.07
CA LEU A 17 8.19 -2.70 15.21
C LEU A 17 8.84 -3.18 16.50
N ILE A 18 9.91 -3.95 16.35
CA ILE A 18 10.69 -4.53 17.44
C ILE A 18 11.49 -3.41 18.14
N PRO A 19 11.50 -3.32 19.49
CA PRO A 19 12.37 -2.38 20.20
C PRO A 19 13.86 -2.75 20.00
N LEU A 20 14.64 -1.76 19.53
CA LEU A 20 16.10 -1.79 19.35
C LEU A 20 16.84 -1.73 20.71
N SER A 21 16.77 -2.79 21.50
CA SER A 21 17.69 -2.97 22.64
C SER A 21 18.29 -4.37 22.74
N SER A 22 18.06 -5.25 21.77
CA SER A 22 18.54 -6.65 21.84
C SER A 22 18.95 -7.26 20.50
N VAL A 23 19.25 -6.45 19.48
CA VAL A 23 19.77 -6.96 18.20
C VAL A 23 21.02 -6.17 17.80
N GLU A 24 22.19 -6.74 18.03
CA GLU A 24 23.39 -6.40 17.27
C GLU A 24 23.28 -7.11 15.90
N LEU A 25 22.80 -6.39 14.89
CA LEU A 25 22.98 -6.78 13.49
C LEU A 25 23.39 -5.55 12.66
N PRO A 26 24.29 -5.71 11.68
CA PRO A 26 24.78 -4.63 10.83
C PRO A 26 23.69 -4.30 9.79
N LEU A 27 22.80 -3.37 10.13
CA LEU A 27 21.77 -2.87 9.21
C LEU A 27 22.39 -1.83 8.26
N VAL A 28 22.38 -2.15 6.97
CA VAL A 28 22.45 -1.15 5.90
C VAL A 28 21.18 -0.32 5.99
N GLN A 29 21.33 0.93 6.41
CA GLN A 29 20.27 1.92 6.56
C GLN A 29 19.63 2.21 5.18
N GLN A 30 18.35 1.88 5.00
CA GLN A 30 17.56 2.37 3.86
C GLN A 30 16.87 3.69 4.28
N PRO A 31 16.94 4.77 3.48
CA PRO A 31 16.40 6.10 3.83
C PRO A 31 14.90 6.25 3.55
N GLY A 32 14.18 7.05 4.37
CA GLY A 32 12.94 7.73 3.92
C GLY A 32 11.67 7.56 4.77
N SER A 33 11.71 6.88 5.91
CA SER A 33 10.49 6.59 6.69
C SER A 33 10.43 7.40 7.98
N ALA A 34 9.34 8.15 8.19
CA ALA A 34 9.00 8.73 9.50
C ALA A 34 7.95 7.84 10.19
N VAL A 35 8.23 7.41 11.42
CA VAL A 35 7.32 6.58 12.21
C VAL A 35 6.78 7.42 13.37
N VAL A 36 5.46 7.57 13.47
CA VAL A 36 4.81 8.21 14.63
C VAL A 36 4.39 7.12 15.61
N ILE A 37 5.00 7.12 16.81
CA ILE A 37 4.68 6.18 17.88
C ILE A 37 3.82 6.92 18.91
N ILE A 38 2.63 6.41 19.22
CA ILE A 38 1.77 6.92 20.29
C ILE A 38 1.86 5.95 21.48
N ALA A 39 2.28 6.45 22.64
CA ALA A 39 2.39 5.67 23.87
C ALA A 39 1.46 6.20 24.97
N ASP A 40 1.15 5.38 25.97
CA ASP A 40 0.46 5.83 27.18
C ASP A 40 1.42 6.48 28.20
N SER A 41 0.90 6.87 29.36
CA SER A 41 1.67 7.47 30.45
C SER A 41 2.75 6.56 31.05
N GLU A 42 2.70 5.26 30.77
CA GLU A 42 3.64 4.23 31.22
C GLU A 42 4.64 3.83 30.11
N GLY A 43 4.54 4.44 28.93
CA GLY A 43 5.42 4.17 27.78
C GLY A 43 5.02 2.95 26.95
N GLN A 44 3.83 2.38 27.18
CA GLN A 44 3.30 1.28 26.37
C GLN A 44 2.68 1.81 25.08
N GLN A 45 2.93 1.14 23.95
CA GLN A 45 2.30 1.50 22.68
C GLN A 45 0.79 1.23 22.75
N VAL A 46 0.00 2.21 22.34
CA VAL A 46 -1.47 2.10 22.34
C VAL A 46 -2.01 2.14 20.92
N ARG A 47 -3.14 1.44 20.68
CA ARG A 47 -3.83 1.51 19.39
C ARG A 47 -4.29 2.94 19.14
N ILE A 48 -4.16 3.40 17.91
CA ILE A 48 -4.46 4.78 17.50
C ILE A 48 -5.88 5.17 17.93
N GLY A 49 -6.91 4.36 17.65
CA GLY A 49 -8.30 4.64 18.04
C GLY A 49 -8.59 4.63 19.55
N ASP A 50 -7.68 4.05 20.36
CA ASP A 50 -7.77 4.01 21.82
C ASP A 50 -7.03 5.21 22.46
N ALA A 51 -5.98 5.72 21.81
CA ALA A 51 -5.32 6.97 22.22
C ALA A 51 -6.26 8.20 22.16
N PHE A 52 -7.28 8.14 21.30
CA PHE A 52 -8.33 9.17 21.22
C PHE A 52 -9.45 8.98 22.26
N ARG A 53 -9.32 8.04 23.21
CA ARG A 53 -10.31 7.82 24.28
C ARG A 53 -9.67 7.69 25.66
N ARG A 54 -10.02 8.67 26.52
CA ARG A 54 -9.90 8.72 27.99
C ARG A 54 -8.52 9.11 28.56
N HIS A 55 -8.41 10.31 29.12
CA HIS A 55 -7.98 10.67 30.50
C HIS A 55 -7.70 12.19 30.61
N ARG A 56 -7.61 12.74 31.83
CA ARG A 56 -7.46 14.18 32.10
C ARG A 56 -5.98 14.59 32.13
N GLY A 57 -5.54 15.39 31.15
CA GLY A 57 -4.23 16.06 31.16
C GLY A 57 -3.59 16.17 29.77
N PHE A 58 -2.65 17.11 29.59
CA PHE A 58 -1.88 17.30 28.36
C PHE A 58 -0.38 17.26 28.69
N ILE A 59 0.34 16.22 28.27
CA ILE A 59 1.78 16.07 28.50
C ILE A 59 2.45 15.73 27.17
N MET A 60 3.31 16.62 26.65
CA MET A 60 4.15 16.37 25.48
C MET A 60 5.60 16.13 25.94
N LYS A 61 6.16 14.95 25.70
CA LYS A 61 7.62 14.70 25.82
C LYS A 61 8.19 14.46 24.42
N THR A 62 8.95 15.41 23.89
CA THR A 62 9.57 15.29 22.55
C THR A 62 10.98 15.87 22.55
N GLY A 63 11.77 15.55 21.51
CA GLY A 63 13.03 16.23 21.17
C GLY A 63 12.86 17.47 20.28
N LEU A 64 11.64 17.96 20.08
CA LEU A 64 11.35 19.09 19.18
C LEU A 64 11.58 20.45 19.87
N PRO A 65 11.95 21.50 19.11
CA PRO A 65 12.08 22.85 19.66
C PRO A 65 10.75 23.37 20.24
N ALA A 66 10.83 24.22 21.28
CA ALA A 66 9.65 24.78 21.96
C ALA A 66 8.66 25.51 21.02
N LYS A 67 9.14 26.14 19.94
CA LYS A 67 8.28 26.79 18.93
C LYS A 67 7.45 25.77 18.13
N ALA A 68 8.03 24.63 17.80
CA ALA A 68 7.34 23.53 17.12
C ALA A 68 6.25 22.94 18.01
N LEU A 69 6.55 22.77 19.31
CA LEU A 69 5.60 22.31 20.31
C LEU A 69 4.39 23.23 20.44
N VAL A 70 4.60 24.55 20.41
CA VAL A 70 3.50 25.53 20.47
C VAL A 70 2.63 25.46 19.21
N ARG A 71 3.21 25.32 18.01
CA ARG A 71 2.46 25.18 16.77
C ARG A 71 1.65 23.88 16.72
N LEU A 72 2.28 22.76 17.04
CA LEU A 72 1.61 21.46 17.12
C LEU A 72 0.45 21.52 18.13
N SER A 73 0.67 22.08 19.33
CA SER A 73 -0.40 22.22 20.32
C SER A 73 -1.60 23.05 19.86
N LYS A 74 -1.39 24.05 18.98
CA LYS A 74 -2.48 24.83 18.37
C LYS A 74 -3.24 24.03 17.32
N CYS A 75 -2.54 23.27 16.47
CA CYS A 75 -3.13 22.37 15.49
C CYS A 75 -4.03 21.32 16.17
N PHE A 76 -3.49 20.63 17.18
CA PHE A 76 -4.24 19.64 17.96
C PHE A 76 -5.47 20.22 18.68
N ARG A 77 -5.40 21.46 19.21
CA ARG A 77 -6.57 22.14 19.78
C ARG A 77 -7.62 22.49 18.73
N GLY A 78 -7.21 22.96 17.55
CA GLY A 78 -8.13 23.28 16.46
C GLY A 78 -8.97 22.07 16.03
N VAL A 79 -8.35 20.87 15.96
CA VAL A 79 -9.07 19.64 15.62
C VAL A 79 -10.03 19.19 16.73
N ALA A 80 -9.66 19.37 18.00
CA ALA A 80 -10.52 19.05 19.13
C ALA A 80 -11.76 19.96 19.19
N GLU A 81 -11.61 21.26 18.88
CA GLU A 81 -12.71 22.23 18.86
C GLU A 81 -13.69 22.01 17.69
N GLU A 82 -13.21 21.63 16.50
CA GLU A 82 -14.06 21.40 15.31
C GLU A 82 -14.80 20.06 15.30
N SER A 83 -14.26 19.02 15.95
CA SER A 83 -14.80 17.65 15.84
C SER A 83 -15.95 17.34 16.80
N GLY A 84 -16.22 18.19 17.80
CA GLY A 84 -17.35 18.09 18.73
C GLY A 84 -17.42 16.79 19.58
N VAL A 85 -16.44 15.90 19.46
CA VAL A 85 -16.43 14.54 20.05
C VAL A 85 -15.14 14.25 20.83
N VAL A 86 -14.10 15.08 20.67
CA VAL A 86 -12.81 14.88 21.35
C VAL A 86 -12.68 15.91 22.48
N GLU A 87 -13.17 15.56 23.66
CA GLU A 87 -13.01 16.44 24.84
C GLU A 87 -11.54 16.57 25.26
N HIS A 88 -10.70 15.56 24.98
CA HIS A 88 -9.27 15.52 25.39
C HIS A 88 -8.42 14.64 24.45
N LEU A 89 -7.17 15.06 24.17
CA LEU A 89 -6.18 14.33 23.39
C LEU A 89 -4.84 14.27 24.16
N GLU A 90 -4.34 13.06 24.42
CA GLU A 90 -3.06 12.84 25.10
C GLU A 90 -2.03 12.26 24.11
N ILE A 91 -0.99 13.03 23.80
CA ILE A 91 0.13 12.60 22.95
C ILE A 91 1.39 12.67 23.80
N THR A 92 1.72 11.54 24.41
CA THR A 92 2.82 11.46 25.40
C THR A 92 4.21 11.49 24.74
N GLY A 93 4.30 11.27 23.42
CA GLY A 93 5.53 11.45 22.66
C GLY A 93 5.32 11.44 21.14
N ILE A 94 6.14 12.22 20.43
CA ILE A 94 6.35 12.13 18.98
C ILE A 94 7.84 11.94 18.79
N GLN A 95 8.25 10.77 18.29
CA GLN A 95 9.65 10.46 18.02
C GLN A 95 9.89 10.48 16.51
N VAL A 96 10.47 11.57 16.00
CA VAL A 96 10.89 11.64 14.60
C VAL A 96 12.23 10.95 14.47
N VAL A 97 12.21 9.66 14.14
CA VAL A 97 13.43 8.89 13.89
C VAL A 97 13.96 9.28 12.52
N HIS A 98 15.04 10.07 12.48
CA HIS A 98 15.74 10.37 11.24
C HIS A 98 16.65 9.19 10.88
N THR A 99 16.42 8.56 9.74
CA THR A 99 17.23 7.45 9.23
C THR A 99 18.51 7.91 8.52
N GLY A 100 19.11 9.04 8.93
CA GLY A 100 20.47 9.42 8.54
C GLY A 100 20.68 10.08 7.17
N VAL A 101 19.65 10.62 6.50
CA VAL A 101 19.84 11.41 5.25
C VAL A 101 19.10 12.75 5.34
N ALA A 102 19.73 13.81 4.83
CA ALA A 102 19.27 15.20 4.88
C ALA A 102 18.24 15.59 3.79
N ALA A 103 17.55 14.64 3.15
CA ALA A 103 16.60 14.92 2.09
C ALA A 103 15.15 14.75 2.60
N CYS A 104 14.46 15.88 2.73
CA CYS A 104 13.10 16.06 3.26
C CYS A 104 12.92 15.74 4.76
N PRO A 105 13.42 16.58 5.68
CA PRO A 105 12.87 16.61 7.03
C PRO A 105 11.37 16.91 6.94
N ALA A 106 10.52 16.01 7.45
CA ALA A 106 9.09 16.26 7.56
C ALA A 106 8.90 17.60 8.29
N THR A 107 8.21 18.54 7.65
CA THR A 107 8.02 19.87 8.22
C THR A 107 6.99 19.84 9.34
N GLU A 108 6.98 20.86 10.19
CA GLU A 108 5.92 21.04 11.20
C GLU A 108 4.52 20.97 10.56
N ASP A 109 4.38 21.48 9.34
CA ASP A 109 3.13 21.49 8.58
C ASP A 109 2.74 20.09 8.08
N ASP A 110 3.71 19.26 7.68
CA ASP A 110 3.46 17.86 7.28
C ASP A 110 2.99 17.03 8.47
N ILE A 111 3.59 17.23 9.64
CA ILE A 111 3.17 16.58 10.89
C ILE A 111 1.76 17.05 11.27
N CYS A 112 1.46 18.35 11.17
CA CYS A 112 0.12 18.87 11.42
C CYS A 112 -0.93 18.27 10.47
N ARG A 113 -0.63 18.18 9.17
CA ARG A 113 -1.55 17.56 8.18
C ARG A 113 -1.81 16.09 8.47
N LEU A 114 -0.76 15.34 8.81
CA LEU A 114 -0.88 13.93 9.19
C LEU A 114 -1.79 13.77 10.42
N VAL A 115 -1.54 14.58 11.44
CA VAL A 115 -2.31 14.64 12.68
C VAL A 115 -3.77 15.00 12.42
N GLU A 116 -4.03 16.04 11.63
CA GLU A 116 -5.37 16.50 11.26
C GLU A 116 -6.11 15.42 10.48
N SER A 117 -5.43 14.76 9.54
CA SER A 117 -5.96 13.62 8.78
C SER A 117 -6.35 12.47 9.71
N ILE A 118 -5.46 12.07 10.64
CA ILE A 118 -5.72 11.00 11.61
C ILE A 118 -6.90 11.37 12.54
N ALA A 119 -6.92 12.59 13.07
CA ALA A 119 -7.90 13.03 14.05
C ALA A 119 -9.28 13.35 13.46
N ARG A 120 -9.36 13.73 12.18
CA ARG A 120 -10.64 13.86 11.44
C ARG A 120 -11.17 12.52 10.91
N GLY A 121 -10.40 11.46 11.13
CA GLY A 121 -10.51 10.17 10.43
C GLY A 121 -9.81 10.25 9.08
N LEU A 122 -9.00 9.23 8.78
CA LEU A 122 -8.41 8.99 7.47
C LEU A 122 -9.45 9.24 6.37
N PRO A 123 -9.03 9.84 5.22
CA PRO A 123 -9.89 10.62 4.34
C PRO A 123 -11.30 10.08 4.21
N ARG A 124 -12.30 10.93 4.49
CA ARG A 124 -13.74 10.61 4.34
C ARG A 124 -14.19 10.44 2.88
N ARG A 125 -13.25 10.43 1.93
CA ARG A 125 -13.48 10.16 0.51
C ARG A 125 -12.81 8.83 0.19
N ASP A 126 -13.40 8.06 -0.72
CA ASP A 126 -12.77 6.84 -1.18
C ASP A 126 -11.40 7.15 -1.79
N VAL A 127 -10.40 6.33 -1.46
CA VAL A 127 -9.09 6.37 -2.12
C VAL A 127 -9.23 5.62 -3.45
N ILE A 128 -8.68 6.17 -4.53
CA ILE A 128 -8.81 5.58 -5.87
C ILE A 128 -7.46 5.04 -6.34
N GLY A 129 -7.37 3.72 -6.51
CA GLY A 129 -6.22 3.03 -7.08
C GLY A 129 -6.44 2.65 -8.54
N ALA A 130 -5.57 3.09 -9.43
CA ALA A 130 -5.50 2.57 -10.80
C ALA A 130 -4.65 1.31 -10.85
N ILE A 131 -5.23 0.17 -11.22
CA ILE A 131 -4.51 -1.11 -11.32
C ILE A 131 -4.15 -1.34 -12.79
N ILE A 132 -2.86 -1.23 -13.11
CA ILE A 132 -2.34 -1.47 -14.46
C ILE A 132 -1.89 -2.94 -14.54
N ASP A 133 -2.74 -3.80 -15.12
CA ASP A 133 -2.56 -5.26 -15.08
C ASP A 133 -3.35 -5.97 -16.21
N THR A 134 -3.70 -7.25 -16.04
CA THR A 134 -4.41 -8.06 -17.05
C THR A 134 -5.89 -7.75 -17.22
N GLY A 135 -6.40 -6.76 -16.46
CA GLY A 135 -7.81 -6.45 -16.30
C GLY A 135 -8.35 -6.86 -14.93
N ILE A 136 -9.64 -6.70 -14.70
CA ILE A 136 -10.34 -7.18 -13.49
C ILE A 136 -11.61 -7.92 -13.91
N THR A 137 -11.91 -9.03 -13.23
CA THR A 137 -13.18 -9.76 -13.41
C THR A 137 -14.33 -8.90 -12.86
N THR A 138 -15.04 -8.22 -13.74
CA THR A 138 -15.94 -7.10 -13.36
C THR A 138 -17.19 -7.54 -12.62
N GLU A 139 -17.59 -8.80 -12.81
CA GLU A 139 -18.75 -9.46 -12.20
C GLU A 139 -18.43 -10.16 -10.87
N HIS A 140 -17.17 -10.12 -10.41
CA HIS A 140 -16.76 -10.82 -9.20
C HIS A 140 -17.35 -10.15 -7.94
N PRO A 141 -17.99 -10.89 -7.01
CA PRO A 141 -18.70 -10.31 -5.86
C PRO A 141 -17.80 -9.51 -4.92
N GLU A 142 -16.53 -9.89 -4.82
CA GLU A 142 -15.48 -9.17 -4.08
C GLU A 142 -15.33 -7.69 -4.46
N PHE A 143 -15.75 -7.30 -5.67
CA PHE A 143 -15.61 -5.93 -6.17
C PHE A 143 -16.94 -5.20 -6.31
N HIS A 144 -18.04 -5.75 -5.78
CA HIS A 144 -19.34 -5.11 -5.86
C HIS A 144 -19.28 -3.69 -5.26
N GLY A 145 -19.60 -2.69 -6.08
CA GLY A 145 -19.59 -1.29 -5.70
C GLY A 145 -18.21 -0.65 -5.62
N LYS A 146 -17.11 -1.35 -5.96
CA LYS A 146 -15.74 -0.83 -5.90
C LYS A 146 -15.14 -0.42 -7.24
N LEU A 147 -15.63 -0.99 -8.35
CA LEU A 147 -15.09 -0.70 -9.67
C LEU A 147 -15.63 0.61 -10.23
N LEU A 148 -14.73 1.48 -10.66
CA LEU A 148 -15.01 2.65 -11.47
C LEU A 148 -14.77 2.32 -12.95
N GLU A 149 -15.17 3.24 -13.84
CA GLU A 149 -14.84 3.13 -15.25
C GLU A 149 -13.31 3.06 -15.44
N GLY A 150 -12.87 2.04 -16.17
CA GLY A 150 -11.46 1.77 -16.43
C GLY A 150 -11.04 2.16 -17.85
N TYR A 151 -9.87 1.68 -18.24
CA TYR A 151 -9.33 1.86 -19.58
C TYR A 151 -8.74 0.56 -20.12
N ASP A 152 -9.05 0.23 -21.37
CA ASP A 152 -8.42 -0.88 -22.08
C ASP A 152 -7.30 -0.36 -23.00
N ALA A 153 -6.06 -0.65 -22.63
CA ALA A 153 -4.86 -0.33 -23.40
C ALA A 153 -4.35 -1.52 -24.26
N SER A 154 -5.03 -2.67 -24.19
CA SER A 154 -4.65 -3.90 -24.89
C SER A 154 -4.68 -3.75 -26.41
N GLY A 155 -5.57 -2.88 -26.91
CA GLY A 155 -5.86 -2.73 -28.34
C GLY A 155 -6.85 -3.78 -28.87
N GLU A 156 -7.55 -4.49 -27.99
CA GLU A 156 -8.66 -5.37 -28.39
C GLU A 156 -9.88 -4.56 -28.83
N ALA A 157 -10.68 -5.12 -29.74
CA ALA A 157 -11.80 -4.42 -30.35
C ALA A 157 -13.00 -4.23 -29.40
N ASP A 158 -13.06 -4.99 -28.32
CA ASP A 158 -14.15 -4.94 -27.34
C ASP A 158 -13.98 -3.80 -26.31
N ASN A 159 -12.80 -3.18 -26.24
CA ASN A 159 -12.43 -2.14 -25.28
C ASN A 159 -12.79 -2.52 -23.84
N SER A 160 -12.64 -3.81 -23.50
CA SER A 160 -13.11 -4.37 -22.25
C SER A 160 -11.96 -4.47 -21.24
N VAL A 161 -12.22 -4.04 -20.00
CA VAL A 161 -11.30 -4.25 -18.89
C VAL A 161 -11.41 -5.64 -18.24
N GLN A 162 -12.23 -6.53 -18.81
CA GLN A 162 -12.44 -7.87 -18.29
C GLN A 162 -11.13 -8.65 -18.20
N ASP A 163 -10.87 -9.22 -17.03
CA ASP A 163 -9.73 -10.09 -16.84
C ASP A 163 -9.98 -11.46 -17.46
N ARG A 164 -9.07 -11.86 -18.34
CA ARG A 164 -9.09 -13.17 -19.02
C ARG A 164 -7.85 -14.00 -18.68
N ALA A 165 -6.91 -13.42 -17.92
CA ALA A 165 -5.68 -14.09 -17.50
C ALA A 165 -5.65 -14.32 -15.98
N GLY A 166 -6.27 -13.43 -15.21
CA GLY A 166 -6.53 -13.59 -13.78
C GLY A 166 -5.56 -12.86 -12.85
N HIS A 167 -4.47 -12.27 -13.34
CA HIS A 167 -3.46 -11.66 -12.47
C HIS A 167 -4.00 -10.37 -11.82
N GLY A 168 -4.57 -9.47 -12.62
CA GLY A 168 -5.15 -8.22 -12.13
C GLY A 168 -6.32 -8.43 -11.17
N THR A 169 -7.14 -9.47 -11.39
CA THR A 169 -8.18 -9.88 -10.44
C THR A 169 -7.61 -10.25 -9.07
N LYS A 170 -6.51 -11.02 -9.03
CA LYS A 170 -5.84 -11.40 -7.78
C LYS A 170 -5.30 -10.17 -7.05
N VAL A 171 -4.59 -9.30 -7.78
CA VAL A 171 -4.01 -8.05 -7.26
C VAL A 171 -5.11 -7.14 -6.68
N ALA A 172 -6.20 -6.94 -7.42
CA ALA A 172 -7.33 -6.14 -6.98
C ALA A 172 -7.98 -6.69 -5.71
N GLY A 173 -8.12 -8.02 -5.62
CA GLY A 173 -8.69 -8.68 -4.45
C GLY A 173 -7.85 -8.49 -3.19
N VAL A 174 -6.54 -8.72 -3.27
CA VAL A 174 -5.64 -8.52 -2.11
C VAL A 174 -5.68 -7.07 -1.63
N MET A 175 -5.69 -6.11 -2.55
CA MET A 175 -5.75 -4.70 -2.20
C MET A 175 -7.09 -4.31 -1.56
N ALA A 176 -8.21 -4.69 -2.19
CA ALA A 176 -9.48 -4.01 -1.97
C ALA A 176 -10.73 -4.89 -2.09
N ALA A 177 -10.63 -6.22 -1.99
CA ALA A 177 -11.80 -7.08 -1.80
C ALA A 177 -12.71 -6.54 -0.68
N ASN A 178 -14.03 -6.69 -0.85
CA ASN A 178 -15.02 -6.33 0.17
C ASN A 178 -14.67 -6.99 1.51
N ILE A 179 -14.98 -6.31 2.62
CA ILE A 179 -14.77 -6.86 3.96
C ILE A 179 -16.11 -7.02 4.66
N ASN A 180 -16.21 -8.04 5.53
CA ASN A 180 -17.38 -8.30 6.38
C ASN A 180 -18.70 -8.51 5.63
N ASP A 181 -18.67 -8.97 4.37
CA ASP A 181 -19.86 -9.30 3.58
C ASP A 181 -20.24 -10.80 3.64
N GLY A 182 -19.38 -11.62 4.28
CA GLY A 182 -19.59 -13.05 4.45
C GLY A 182 -19.21 -13.88 3.22
N LEU A 183 -18.50 -13.29 2.25
CA LEU A 183 -18.06 -13.95 1.02
C LEU A 183 -16.53 -14.06 1.00
N GLY A 184 -16.03 -15.10 0.32
CA GLY A 184 -14.63 -15.26 -0.07
C GLY A 184 -13.56 -14.77 0.90
N ILE A 185 -12.89 -13.68 0.54
CA ILE A 185 -11.75 -13.12 1.27
C ILE A 185 -12.01 -11.67 1.72
N ALA A 186 -11.07 -11.10 2.48
CA ALA A 186 -11.07 -9.68 2.80
C ALA A 186 -9.83 -9.01 2.20
N GLY A 187 -10.03 -7.88 1.51
CA GLY A 187 -8.93 -7.04 1.07
C GLY A 187 -8.27 -6.31 2.24
N VAL A 188 -7.08 -5.75 2.01
CA VAL A 188 -6.38 -4.96 3.04
C VAL A 188 -7.15 -3.66 3.35
N ALA A 189 -7.77 -3.03 2.35
CA ALA A 189 -8.48 -1.77 2.52
C ALA A 189 -9.92 -1.81 1.98
N ASP A 190 -10.87 -1.46 2.84
CA ASP A 190 -12.29 -1.49 2.51
C ASP A 190 -12.76 -0.28 1.69
N LYS A 191 -12.26 0.92 1.99
CA LYS A 191 -12.72 2.17 1.38
C LYS A 191 -11.88 2.60 0.19
N VAL A 192 -11.65 1.64 -0.71
CA VAL A 192 -10.87 1.84 -1.94
C VAL A 192 -11.74 1.56 -3.14
N LYS A 193 -11.74 2.49 -4.09
CA LYS A 193 -12.26 2.27 -5.44
C LYS A 193 -11.13 1.92 -6.39
N ILE A 194 -11.47 1.13 -7.40
CA ILE A 194 -10.51 0.61 -8.35
C ILE A 194 -10.83 1.13 -9.75
N ARG A 195 -9.85 1.73 -10.42
CA ARG A 195 -9.88 1.97 -11.87
C ARG A 195 -9.05 0.89 -12.57
N PRO A 196 -9.67 -0.11 -13.22
CA PRO A 196 -8.92 -1.12 -13.95
C PRO A 196 -8.28 -0.52 -15.20
N VAL A 197 -7.00 -0.81 -15.43
CA VAL A 197 -6.28 -0.45 -16.65
C VAL A 197 -5.69 -1.73 -17.24
N LYS A 198 -6.38 -2.28 -18.25
CA LYS A 198 -5.97 -3.54 -18.89
C LYS A 198 -4.86 -3.29 -19.90
N VAL A 199 -3.73 -3.97 -19.76
CA VAL A 199 -2.60 -3.87 -20.71
C VAL A 199 -2.32 -5.16 -21.48
N THR A 200 -2.95 -6.29 -21.12
CA THR A 200 -2.79 -7.56 -21.85
C THR A 200 -3.90 -7.82 -22.85
N GLN A 201 -3.58 -8.56 -23.91
CA GLN A 201 -4.55 -9.04 -24.88
C GLN A 201 -5.01 -10.45 -24.51
N ARG A 202 -6.28 -10.77 -24.79
CA ARG A 202 -6.86 -12.11 -24.60
C ARG A 202 -6.57 -12.62 -23.18
N ASN A 203 -6.21 -13.90 -23.05
CA ASN A 203 -5.80 -14.55 -21.82
C ASN A 203 -4.28 -14.54 -21.59
N TYR A 204 -3.53 -13.66 -22.26
CA TYR A 204 -2.10 -13.53 -22.02
C TYR A 204 -1.80 -12.80 -20.71
N SER A 205 -0.71 -13.20 -20.07
CA SER A 205 -0.15 -12.56 -18.87
C SER A 205 0.98 -11.58 -19.18
N THR A 206 1.33 -11.42 -20.47
CA THR A 206 2.41 -10.54 -20.93
C THR A 206 1.89 -9.44 -21.85
N PHE A 207 2.61 -8.32 -21.87
CA PHE A 207 2.27 -7.13 -22.65
C PHE A 207 3.53 -6.40 -23.11
N GLY A 208 3.42 -5.61 -24.16
CA GLY A 208 4.53 -4.81 -24.71
C GLY A 208 4.58 -3.40 -24.13
N ASP A 209 5.69 -2.72 -24.38
CA ASP A 209 5.96 -1.36 -23.88
C ASP A 209 4.94 -0.34 -24.39
N ALA A 210 4.39 -0.55 -25.59
CA ALA A 210 3.36 0.32 -26.15
C ALA A 210 2.03 0.21 -25.38
N GLN A 211 1.60 -1.00 -25.01
CA GLN A 211 0.43 -1.22 -24.16
C GLN A 211 0.64 -0.60 -22.78
N LEU A 212 1.80 -0.84 -22.18
CA LEU A 212 2.17 -0.27 -20.88
C LEU A 212 2.14 1.26 -20.91
N ALA A 213 2.80 1.88 -21.89
CA ALA A 213 2.84 3.33 -22.02
C ALA A 213 1.44 3.93 -22.20
N ARG A 214 0.59 3.32 -23.04
CA ARG A 214 -0.80 3.77 -23.23
C ARG A 214 -1.62 3.63 -21.95
N GLY A 215 -1.52 2.49 -21.27
CA GLY A 215 -2.24 2.25 -20.03
C GLY A 215 -1.83 3.22 -18.93
N TRP A 216 -0.52 3.45 -18.75
CA TRP A 216 -0.02 4.35 -17.74
C TRP A 216 -0.38 5.81 -18.01
N GLU A 217 -0.28 6.29 -19.26
CA GLU A 217 -0.72 7.64 -19.62
C GLU A 217 -2.24 7.78 -19.47
N ALA A 218 -3.03 6.75 -19.78
CA ALA A 218 -4.47 6.76 -19.53
C ALA A 218 -4.80 6.84 -18.03
N ALA A 219 -4.07 6.10 -17.19
CA ALA A 219 -4.18 6.20 -15.74
C ALA A 219 -3.90 7.64 -15.27
N LEU A 220 -2.83 8.25 -15.77
CA LEU A 220 -2.48 9.64 -15.48
C LEU A 220 -3.46 10.67 -16.06
N ASN A 221 -4.37 10.29 -16.96
CA ASN A 221 -5.41 11.19 -17.44
C ASN A 221 -6.67 11.18 -16.55
N PHE A 222 -6.87 10.15 -15.73
CA PHE A 222 -7.91 10.16 -14.70
C PHE A 222 -7.67 11.29 -13.71
N GLN A 223 -8.70 12.09 -13.41
CA GLN A 223 -8.56 13.27 -12.55
C GLN A 223 -8.52 12.95 -11.07
N ASP A 224 -8.87 11.72 -10.69
CA ASP A 224 -9.24 11.34 -9.34
C ASP A 224 -8.40 10.18 -8.77
N ILE A 225 -7.37 9.72 -9.48
CA ILE A 225 -6.50 8.66 -8.95
C ILE A 225 -5.55 9.20 -7.88
N ASP A 226 -5.44 8.48 -6.77
CA ASP A 226 -4.48 8.77 -5.70
C ASP A 226 -3.21 7.91 -5.84
N MET A 227 -3.34 6.71 -6.43
CA MET A 227 -2.22 5.80 -6.63
C MET A 227 -2.32 4.98 -7.93
N ILE A 228 -1.16 4.54 -8.43
CA ILE A 228 -1.01 3.51 -9.46
C ILE A 228 -0.43 2.26 -8.81
N VAL A 229 -1.10 1.12 -9.03
CA VAL A 229 -0.63 -0.19 -8.63
C VAL A 229 -0.16 -0.93 -9.88
N TYR A 230 1.15 -1.11 -9.98
CA TYR A 230 1.81 -1.84 -11.05
C TYR A 230 2.51 -3.07 -10.45
N ALA A 231 1.74 -4.14 -10.25
CA ALA A 231 2.20 -5.36 -9.59
C ALA A 231 2.96 -6.31 -10.56
N ALA A 232 3.79 -5.75 -11.44
CA ALA A 232 4.57 -6.47 -12.43
C ALA A 232 6.02 -5.97 -12.45
N GLY A 233 6.93 -6.77 -13.00
CA GLY A 233 8.33 -6.42 -13.19
C GLY A 233 8.75 -6.70 -14.62
N GLY A 234 9.50 -5.78 -15.22
CA GLY A 234 10.05 -5.93 -16.56
C GLY A 234 11.57 -6.02 -16.57
N ASP A 235 12.12 -6.55 -17.66
CA ASP A 235 13.56 -6.55 -17.89
C ASP A 235 14.13 -5.13 -18.03
N HIS A 236 15.42 -5.00 -17.77
CA HIS A 236 16.14 -3.73 -17.86
C HIS A 236 16.78 -3.56 -19.24
N THR A 237 16.27 -2.61 -20.01
CA THR A 237 16.88 -2.14 -21.27
C THR A 237 16.92 -0.61 -21.25
N PRO A 238 17.83 0.04 -22.01
CA PRO A 238 17.89 1.50 -22.06
C PRO A 238 16.57 2.16 -22.46
N ASP A 239 15.83 1.56 -23.40
CA ASP A 239 14.53 2.07 -23.86
C ASP A 239 13.46 1.96 -22.77
N LYS A 240 13.41 0.84 -22.04
CA LYS A 240 12.48 0.65 -20.92
C LYS A 240 12.81 1.56 -19.75
N GLU A 241 14.08 1.74 -19.45
CA GLU A 241 14.52 2.67 -18.41
C GLU A 241 14.09 4.10 -18.76
N ALA A 242 14.33 4.56 -19.98
CA ALA A 242 13.88 5.87 -20.45
C ALA A 242 12.34 6.01 -20.39
N LEU A 243 11.60 4.96 -20.75
CA LEU A 243 10.14 4.93 -20.63
C LEU A 243 9.69 5.10 -19.18
N PHE A 244 10.20 4.28 -18.24
CA PHE A 244 9.82 4.35 -16.84
C PHE A 244 10.28 5.66 -16.17
N MET A 245 11.48 6.15 -16.47
CA MET A 245 11.93 7.46 -15.99
C MET A 245 10.91 8.55 -16.34
N ARG A 246 10.43 8.58 -17.59
CA ARG A 246 9.39 9.52 -18.04
C ARG A 246 8.05 9.32 -17.34
N LEU A 247 7.57 8.07 -17.24
CA LEU A 247 6.28 7.77 -16.62
C LEU A 247 6.28 8.08 -15.12
N LEU A 248 7.33 7.69 -14.40
CA LEU A 248 7.47 7.95 -12.97
C LEU A 248 7.60 9.44 -12.67
N THR A 249 8.37 10.19 -13.48
CA THR A 249 8.49 11.65 -13.35
C THR A 249 7.10 12.31 -13.41
N LYS A 250 6.33 12.02 -14.48
CA LYS A 250 4.97 12.54 -14.64
C LYS A 250 4.03 12.14 -13.49
N THR A 251 4.17 10.91 -13.00
CA THR A 251 3.32 10.38 -11.93
C THR A 251 3.57 11.11 -10.62
N VAL A 252 4.83 11.29 -10.26
CA VAL A 252 5.25 12.00 -9.04
C VAL A 252 4.94 13.50 -9.13
N GLU A 253 5.14 14.14 -10.28
CA GLU A 253 4.76 15.55 -10.50
C GLU A 253 3.26 15.78 -10.33
N LYS A 254 2.43 14.77 -10.65
CA LYS A 254 0.99 14.81 -10.42
C LYS A 254 0.60 14.53 -8.96
N GLY A 255 1.56 14.14 -8.11
CA GLY A 255 1.30 13.77 -6.71
C GLY A 255 0.65 12.40 -6.55
N VAL A 256 0.74 11.52 -7.54
CA VAL A 256 0.20 10.15 -7.51
C VAL A 256 1.27 9.20 -6.97
N ILE A 257 0.90 8.34 -6.02
CA ILE A 257 1.82 7.33 -5.46
C ILE A 257 1.92 6.13 -6.41
N VAL A 258 3.11 5.56 -6.57
CA VAL A 258 3.31 4.32 -7.35
C VAL A 258 3.69 3.18 -6.43
N LEU A 259 2.94 2.08 -6.52
CA LEU A 259 3.28 0.80 -5.89
C LEU A 259 3.75 -0.15 -6.98
N THR A 260 4.98 -0.65 -6.86
CA THR A 260 5.57 -1.62 -7.78
C THR A 260 6.11 -2.85 -7.07
N GLY A 261 6.20 -3.98 -7.77
CA GLY A 261 6.82 -5.20 -7.26
C GLY A 261 8.27 -5.34 -7.71
N SER A 262 9.09 -6.03 -6.91
CA SER A 262 10.37 -6.57 -7.38
C SER A 262 10.12 -7.69 -8.41
N LYS A 263 11.07 -7.99 -9.29
CA LYS A 263 11.00 -9.23 -10.10
C LYS A 263 11.12 -10.43 -9.16
N ASN A 264 10.40 -11.52 -9.47
CA ASN A 264 10.54 -12.79 -8.75
C ASN A 264 11.60 -13.61 -9.47
N SER A 265 12.63 -14.05 -8.74
CA SER A 265 13.59 -15.04 -9.24
C SER A 265 13.98 -16.02 -8.14
N ASP A 266 14.31 -17.25 -8.56
CA ASP A 266 14.72 -18.32 -7.65
C ASP A 266 16.13 -18.09 -7.07
N GLU A 267 16.95 -17.29 -7.76
CA GLU A 267 18.29 -16.89 -7.34
C GLU A 267 18.46 -15.37 -7.36
N VAL A 268 19.37 -14.85 -6.53
CA VAL A 268 19.81 -13.46 -6.59
C VAL A 268 20.50 -13.24 -7.93
N SER A 269 19.83 -12.50 -8.83
CA SER A 269 20.33 -12.23 -10.17
C SER A 269 20.42 -10.73 -10.43
N THR A 270 21.36 -10.34 -11.28
CA THR A 270 21.47 -8.96 -11.77
C THR A 270 20.17 -8.51 -12.46
N GLU A 271 19.46 -9.44 -13.10
CA GLU A 271 18.18 -9.13 -13.73
C GLU A 271 17.07 -8.79 -12.73
N ALA A 272 16.99 -9.53 -11.62
CA ALA A 272 16.01 -9.23 -10.56
C ALA A 272 16.36 -7.94 -9.83
N GLU A 273 17.65 -7.65 -9.69
CA GLU A 273 18.17 -6.40 -9.14
C GLU A 273 17.78 -5.20 -9.98
N LEU A 274 17.90 -5.31 -11.31
CA LEU A 274 17.69 -4.22 -12.25
C LEU A 274 16.24 -4.10 -12.76
N ALA A 275 15.34 -4.99 -12.33
CA ALA A 275 13.97 -5.04 -12.82
C ALA A 275 13.24 -3.71 -12.66
N LEU A 276 12.62 -3.26 -13.75
CA LEU A 276 11.93 -1.98 -13.82
C LEU A 276 10.43 -2.14 -13.48
N PRO A 277 9.81 -1.13 -12.84
CA PRO A 277 10.40 0.12 -12.36
C PRO A 277 11.04 0.03 -10.96
N CYS A 278 11.05 -1.13 -10.31
CA CYS A 278 11.53 -1.26 -8.93
C CYS A 278 12.97 -0.74 -8.72
N SER A 279 13.89 -1.01 -9.66
CA SER A 279 15.27 -0.51 -9.61
C SER A 279 15.38 1.02 -9.64
N LEU A 280 14.34 1.73 -10.10
CA LEU A 280 14.27 3.19 -10.12
C LEU A 280 13.56 3.78 -8.89
N ALA A 281 12.91 2.96 -8.04
CA ALA A 281 12.03 3.46 -6.99
C ALA A 281 12.69 4.51 -6.07
N ASN A 282 13.92 4.24 -5.63
CA ASN A 282 14.66 5.14 -4.73
C ASN A 282 15.09 6.47 -5.38
N GLN A 283 14.91 6.65 -6.70
CA GLN A 283 15.17 7.90 -7.41
C GLN A 283 13.96 8.83 -7.45
N PHE A 284 12.77 8.33 -7.11
CA PHE A 284 11.51 9.05 -7.23
C PHE A 284 10.75 9.05 -5.89
N PRO A 285 10.60 10.23 -5.25
CA PRO A 285 9.72 10.35 -4.08
C PRO A 285 8.29 9.90 -4.42
N GLY A 286 7.69 9.05 -3.58
CA GLY A 286 6.34 8.53 -3.84
C GLY A 286 6.29 7.29 -4.73
N VAL A 287 7.43 6.71 -5.12
CA VAL A 287 7.50 5.38 -5.76
C VAL A 287 8.00 4.37 -4.73
N LEU A 288 7.19 3.36 -4.46
CA LEU A 288 7.44 2.35 -3.44
C LEU A 288 7.55 0.97 -4.09
N CYS A 289 8.71 0.32 -3.91
CA CYS A 289 8.90 -1.05 -4.38
C CYS A 289 8.75 -2.07 -3.24
N ALA A 290 7.89 -3.06 -3.45
CA ALA A 290 7.65 -4.16 -2.53
C ALA A 290 8.41 -5.42 -2.94
N ALA A 291 9.14 -6.00 -1.98
CA ALA A 291 9.67 -7.35 -2.07
C ALA A 291 8.72 -8.36 -1.39
N ALA A 292 8.66 -9.58 -1.89
CA ALA A 292 7.87 -10.65 -1.29
C ALA A 292 8.64 -11.36 -0.16
N THR A 293 7.99 -11.55 0.99
CA THR A 293 8.47 -12.36 2.12
C THR A 293 7.59 -13.60 2.32
N LYS A 294 8.12 -14.61 3.01
CA LYS A 294 7.44 -15.89 3.23
C LYS A 294 6.40 -15.77 4.36
N ALA A 295 5.26 -16.44 4.19
CA ALA A 295 4.26 -16.60 5.27
C ALA A 295 4.79 -17.28 6.53
N THR A 296 5.74 -18.20 6.35
CA THR A 296 6.34 -18.94 7.47
C THR A 296 7.39 -18.14 8.22
N ASP A 297 8.00 -17.15 7.57
CA ASP A 297 8.98 -16.25 8.17
C ASP A 297 9.02 -14.92 7.40
N PRO A 298 8.43 -13.84 7.95
CA PRO A 298 8.38 -12.54 7.28
C PRO A 298 9.75 -11.86 7.18
N ASN A 299 10.80 -12.38 7.82
CA ASN A 299 12.17 -11.87 7.68
C ASN A 299 12.92 -12.51 6.51
N VAL A 300 12.32 -13.49 5.85
CA VAL A 300 12.93 -14.21 4.74
C VAL A 300 12.22 -13.86 3.46
N LEU A 301 12.99 -13.38 2.47
CA LEU A 301 12.49 -13.16 1.13
C LEU A 301 11.96 -14.47 0.52
N ALA A 302 10.79 -14.40 -0.10
CA ALA A 302 10.19 -15.51 -0.84
C ALA A 302 10.87 -15.73 -2.19
N TYR A 303 11.35 -14.65 -2.80
CA TYR A 303 12.06 -14.61 -4.06
C TYR A 303 13.23 -13.63 -3.94
N ALA A 304 14.25 -13.79 -4.77
CA ALA A 304 15.25 -12.74 -4.89
C ALA A 304 14.58 -11.43 -5.34
N ALA A 305 15.02 -10.33 -4.74
CA ALA A 305 14.42 -9.01 -4.90
C ALA A 305 15.52 -7.97 -5.14
N SER A 306 15.12 -6.84 -5.72
CA SER A 306 16.02 -5.70 -5.89
C SER A 306 16.41 -5.10 -4.53
N ARG A 307 17.68 -4.72 -4.36
CA ARG A 307 18.11 -3.91 -3.20
C ARG A 307 17.50 -2.51 -3.20
N HIS A 308 16.85 -2.12 -4.30
CA HIS A 308 16.03 -0.91 -4.39
C HIS A 308 14.60 -1.11 -3.86
N ALA A 309 14.24 -2.32 -3.42
CA ALA A 309 12.99 -2.54 -2.70
C ALA A 309 12.95 -1.67 -1.44
N SER A 310 11.88 -0.90 -1.29
CA SER A 310 11.65 0.01 -0.18
C SER A 310 11.30 -0.75 1.11
N PHE A 311 10.65 -1.91 0.98
CA PHE A 311 10.25 -2.78 2.09
C PHE A 311 9.96 -4.22 1.62
N GLY A 312 9.84 -5.14 2.57
CA GLY A 312 9.33 -6.49 2.37
C GLY A 312 7.93 -6.66 2.96
N LEU A 313 7.05 -7.35 2.24
CA LEU A 313 5.67 -7.65 2.67
C LEU A 313 5.31 -9.08 2.27
N LEU A 314 4.28 -9.62 2.93
CA LEU A 314 3.86 -11.00 2.72
C LEU A 314 3.53 -11.24 1.25
N GLY A 315 4.27 -12.14 0.62
CA GLY A 315 4.11 -12.47 -0.80
C GLY A 315 3.84 -13.94 -1.07
N THR A 316 3.76 -14.80 -0.04
CA THR A 316 3.35 -16.20 -0.18
C THR A 316 2.16 -16.52 0.72
N GLY A 317 1.35 -17.51 0.34
CA GLY A 317 0.16 -17.89 1.12
C GLY A 317 -0.91 -16.78 1.18
N VAL A 318 -0.90 -15.86 0.21
CA VAL A 318 -1.84 -14.73 0.15
C VAL A 318 -3.05 -15.16 -0.67
N TRP A 319 -4.15 -15.50 0.01
CA TRP A 319 -5.41 -15.84 -0.65
C TRP A 319 -5.96 -14.67 -1.45
N SER A 320 -6.43 -14.96 -2.66
CA SER A 320 -6.90 -13.98 -3.64
C SER A 320 -8.02 -14.57 -4.52
N PRO A 321 -8.97 -13.74 -4.98
CA PRO A 321 -9.96 -14.16 -5.97
C PRO A 321 -9.29 -14.46 -7.30
N THR A 322 -9.90 -15.36 -8.07
CA THR A 322 -9.47 -15.65 -9.44
C THR A 322 -10.57 -15.25 -10.43
N HIS A 323 -10.23 -15.23 -11.72
CA HIS A 323 -11.20 -15.04 -12.80
C HIS A 323 -11.99 -16.33 -13.13
N GLU A 324 -11.68 -17.44 -12.46
CA GLU A 324 -12.20 -18.76 -12.80
C GLU A 324 -13.46 -19.09 -11.99
N ARG A 325 -14.34 -19.90 -12.60
CA ARG A 325 -15.50 -20.48 -11.92
C ARG A 325 -15.49 -22.00 -12.06
N GLU A 326 -15.76 -22.68 -10.96
CA GLU A 326 -15.89 -24.13 -10.89
C GLU A 326 -17.25 -24.47 -10.27
N ASN A 327 -18.03 -25.33 -10.93
CA ASN A 327 -19.40 -25.71 -10.48
C ASN A 327 -20.34 -24.52 -10.19
N GLY A 328 -20.12 -23.39 -10.86
CA GLY A 328 -20.91 -22.17 -10.67
C GLY A 328 -20.42 -21.27 -9.52
N GLU A 329 -19.39 -21.67 -8.78
CA GLU A 329 -18.80 -20.88 -7.70
C GLU A 329 -17.49 -20.22 -8.14
N TRP A 330 -17.13 -19.10 -7.50
CA TRP A 330 -15.87 -18.41 -7.74
C TRP A 330 -14.71 -19.14 -7.08
N VAL A 331 -13.61 -19.30 -7.81
CA VAL A 331 -12.42 -19.96 -7.29
C VAL A 331 -11.49 -18.94 -6.63
N TYR A 332 -10.95 -19.32 -5.48
CA TYR A 332 -9.93 -18.56 -4.76
C TYR A 332 -8.65 -19.39 -4.67
N ARG A 333 -7.49 -18.74 -4.77
CA ARG A 333 -6.18 -19.39 -4.68
C ARG A 333 -5.19 -18.51 -3.91
N ASP A 334 -4.10 -19.11 -3.44
CA ASP A 334 -3.01 -18.46 -2.70
C ASP A 334 -1.74 -18.33 -3.55
N PRO A 335 -1.75 -17.50 -4.61
CA PRO A 335 -0.56 -17.28 -5.43
C PRO A 335 0.60 -16.74 -4.59
N SER A 336 1.81 -16.95 -5.10
CA SER A 336 3.03 -16.41 -4.51
C SER A 336 3.73 -15.47 -5.48
N GLY A 337 4.26 -14.36 -4.97
CA GLY A 337 5.00 -13.36 -5.74
C GLY A 337 5.04 -12.00 -5.08
N SER A 338 6.00 -11.19 -5.49
CA SER A 338 6.06 -9.74 -5.19
C SER A 338 4.78 -9.01 -5.55
N SER A 339 4.03 -9.47 -6.56
CA SER A 339 2.75 -8.89 -6.95
C SER A 339 1.72 -8.90 -5.81
N MET A 340 1.71 -9.93 -4.97
CA MET A 340 0.84 -10.00 -3.80
C MET A 340 1.30 -9.06 -2.69
N ALA A 341 2.62 -8.94 -2.49
CA ALA A 341 3.20 -7.97 -1.57
C ALA A 341 2.91 -6.52 -2.00
N THR A 342 3.00 -6.22 -3.29
CA THR A 342 2.64 -4.91 -3.88
C THR A 342 1.16 -4.61 -3.68
N ALA A 343 0.27 -5.57 -3.91
CA ALA A 343 -1.16 -5.40 -3.70
C ALA A 343 -1.51 -5.12 -2.24
N ALA A 344 -0.90 -5.87 -1.31
CA ALA A 344 -1.06 -5.64 0.12
C ALA A 344 -0.54 -4.26 0.53
N ALA A 345 0.63 -3.85 0.00
CA ALA A 345 1.19 -2.52 0.23
C ALA A 345 0.26 -1.40 -0.26
N ALA A 346 -0.34 -1.57 -1.44
CA ALA A 346 -1.31 -0.61 -1.99
C ALA A 346 -2.52 -0.45 -1.06
N GLY A 347 -3.02 -1.56 -0.51
CA GLY A 347 -4.08 -1.52 0.49
C GLY A 347 -3.66 -0.74 1.73
N VAL A 348 -2.45 -0.99 2.27
CA VAL A 348 -1.94 -0.24 3.43
C VAL A 348 -1.81 1.25 3.13
N VAL A 349 -1.31 1.63 1.94
CA VAL A 349 -1.22 3.04 1.51
C VAL A 349 -2.60 3.70 1.42
N ALA A 350 -3.65 2.92 1.14
CA ALA A 350 -5.00 3.43 1.02
C ALA A 350 -5.73 3.63 2.36
N LEU A 351 -5.19 3.11 3.47
CA LEU A 351 -5.76 3.27 4.82
C LEU A 351 -5.44 4.66 5.37
#